data_AF-N0CR56-F1
#
_entry.id   AF-N0CR56-F1
#
_cell.length_a   1.000
_cell.length_b   1.000
_cell.length_c   1.000
_cell.angle_alpha   90.00
_cell.angle_beta   90.00
_cell.angle_gamma   90.00
#
_symmetry.space_group_name_H-M   'P 1'
#
loop_
_entity.id
_entity.type
_entity.pdbx_description
1 polymer ?
#
loop_
_entity_poly.entity_id
_entity_poly.type
_entity_poly.pdbx_seq_one_letter_code
_entity_poly.pdbx_strand_id
1 'polypeptide(L)'
;MNAPIQHDEVRKVYITCRLGKGELERLFNLAPEGIPAASVSVSTQRNSTRYSAAKLSDLIDHVRNSNTTGNLEDWENLALEAADSTGDRKVSVAIDTERVEIQVSGQDATWVHGQAARIELFLKASGGKPRRDREEKTRRIKLTLLMYALAIPYMAAMLISLMIVDPQAFESQEGRESWRGILAILGSSAMMLFVYWCGFKLFNRANRALLKPTDEIPHGSWWSRSTSTDKIALGSLIVAVLSAGVAVVTLGKELAK
;
A
#
# COMPACT_ATOMS: atom_id res chain seq x y z
N MET A 1 11.93 -33.32 36.94
CA MET A 1 12.30 -31.97 36.47
C MET A 1 11.81 -31.86 35.03
N ASN A 2 10.81 -31.03 34.74
CA ASN A 2 10.34 -30.84 33.37
C ASN A 2 11.36 -29.98 32.62
N ALA A 3 11.89 -30.49 31.50
CA ALA A 3 12.76 -29.72 30.64
C ALA A 3 11.99 -28.51 30.06
N PRO A 4 12.64 -27.35 29.87
CA PRO A 4 12.01 -26.22 29.21
C PRO A 4 11.60 -26.61 27.78
N ILE A 5 10.33 -26.41 27.45
CA ILE A 5 9.80 -26.64 26.11
C ILE A 5 10.14 -25.41 25.26
N GLN A 6 10.96 -25.61 24.23
CA GLN A 6 11.25 -24.57 23.25
C GLN A 6 10.11 -24.52 22.23
N HIS A 7 9.59 -23.32 21.98
CA HIS A 7 8.62 -23.06 20.93
C HIS A 7 9.26 -22.20 19.86
N ASP A 8 9.09 -22.60 18.60
CA ASP A 8 9.41 -21.75 17.46
C ASP A 8 8.24 -20.81 17.19
N GLU A 9 8.56 -19.56 16.87
CA GLU A 9 7.59 -18.51 16.61
C GLU A 9 7.98 -17.72 15.36
N VAL A 10 7.03 -17.59 14.44
CA VAL A 10 7.16 -16.76 13.24
C VAL A 10 6.07 -15.71 13.23
N ARG A 11 6.49 -14.45 13.33
CA ARG A 11 5.63 -13.27 13.23
C ARG A 11 5.88 -12.53 11.92
N LYS A 12 4.82 -12.27 11.15
CA LYS A 12 4.89 -11.51 9.90
C LYS A 12 3.76 -10.48 9.83
N VAL A 13 4.09 -9.29 9.34
CA VAL A 13 3.12 -8.19 9.19
C VAL A 13 3.04 -7.81 7.72
N TYR A 14 1.84 -7.92 7.17
CA TYR A 14 1.49 -7.51 5.83
C TYR A 14 0.61 -6.28 5.88
N ILE A 15 0.72 -5.46 4.83
CA ILE A 15 -0.09 -4.26 4.64
C ILE A 15 -0.59 -4.25 3.21
N THR A 16 -1.53 -3.35 2.92
CA THR A 16 -2.20 -3.26 1.60
C THR A 16 -2.97 -4.51 1.18
N CYS A 17 -3.21 -5.45 2.11
CA CYS A 17 -4.04 -6.62 1.86
C CYS A 17 -5.46 -6.17 1.48
N ARG A 18 -6.03 -6.83 0.48
CA ARG A 18 -7.42 -6.66 0.11
C ARG A 18 -8.13 -7.97 0.40
N LEU A 19 -8.93 -7.97 1.46
CA LEU A 19 -9.58 -9.17 1.98
C LEU A 19 -11.10 -8.95 1.95
N GLY A 20 -11.75 -9.57 0.97
CA GLY A 20 -13.20 -9.66 0.90
C GLY A 20 -13.70 -10.90 1.62
N LYS A 21 -15.01 -11.13 1.58
CA LYS A 21 -15.64 -12.32 2.17
C LYS A 21 -14.96 -13.62 1.73
N GLY A 22 -14.82 -13.84 0.42
CA GLY A 22 -14.25 -15.09 -0.11
C GLY A 22 -12.78 -15.31 0.27
N GLU A 23 -11.99 -14.23 0.32
CA GLU A 23 -10.58 -14.31 0.74
C GLU A 23 -10.44 -14.51 2.25
N LEU A 24 -11.30 -13.89 3.05
CA LEU A 24 -11.34 -14.11 4.49
C LEU A 24 -11.74 -15.55 4.83
N GLU A 25 -12.77 -16.09 4.16
CA GLU A 25 -13.16 -17.49 4.31
C GLU A 25 -12.00 -18.44 3.95
N ARG A 26 -11.32 -18.20 2.82
CA ARG A 26 -10.13 -18.99 2.43
C ARG A 26 -9.00 -18.87 3.44
N LEU A 27 -8.72 -17.66 3.92
CA LEU A 27 -7.70 -17.42 4.94
C LEU A 27 -8.03 -18.13 6.25
N PHE A 28 -9.30 -18.10 6.68
CA PHE A 28 -9.74 -18.70 7.94
C PHE A 28 -9.93 -20.21 7.85
N ASN A 29 -10.03 -20.77 6.65
CA ASN A 29 -9.92 -22.21 6.44
C ASN A 29 -8.46 -22.66 6.33
N LEU A 30 -7.59 -21.84 5.75
CA LEU A 30 -6.17 -22.14 5.59
C LEU A 30 -5.39 -22.01 6.91
N ALA A 31 -5.62 -20.94 7.67
CA ALA A 31 -4.86 -20.59 8.86
C ALA A 31 -4.89 -21.67 9.97
N PRO A 32 -6.04 -22.26 10.34
CA PRO A 32 -6.12 -23.30 11.38
C PRO A 32 -5.86 -24.73 10.85
N GLU A 33 -5.27 -24.89 9.66
CA GLU A 33 -5.01 -26.22 9.10
C GLU A 33 -4.13 -27.07 10.03
N GLY A 34 -4.64 -28.24 10.42
CA GLY A 34 -3.98 -29.13 11.38
C GLY A 34 -4.25 -28.80 12.86
N ILE A 35 -5.20 -27.90 13.15
CA ILE A 35 -5.75 -27.62 14.49
C ILE A 35 -7.23 -28.05 14.52
N PRO A 36 -7.73 -28.66 15.62
CA PRO A 36 -9.15 -29.02 15.73
C PRO A 36 -10.07 -27.80 15.58
N ALA A 37 -11.15 -27.95 14.79
CA ALA A 37 -12.10 -26.86 14.53
C ALA A 37 -12.78 -26.31 15.81
N ALA A 38 -12.91 -27.15 16.85
CA ALA A 38 -13.45 -26.73 18.15
C ALA A 38 -12.57 -25.71 18.89
N SER A 39 -11.29 -25.60 18.51
CA SER A 39 -10.33 -24.67 19.11
C SER A 39 -10.06 -23.44 18.25
N VAL A 40 -10.90 -23.21 17.23
CA VAL A 40 -10.84 -22.03 16.37
C VAL A 40 -11.87 -21.01 16.83
N SER A 41 -11.43 -19.78 17.04
CA SER A 41 -12.30 -18.64 17.35
C SER A 41 -12.01 -17.50 16.39
N VAL A 42 -13.07 -16.97 15.81
CA VAL A 42 -13.04 -15.76 14.99
C VAL A 42 -13.76 -14.67 15.77
N SER A 43 -13.13 -13.53 15.95
CA SER A 43 -13.68 -12.41 16.69
C SER A 43 -13.51 -11.10 15.97
N THR A 44 -14.36 -10.13 16.26
CA THR A 44 -14.28 -8.76 15.72
C THR A 44 -14.80 -7.79 16.77
N GLN A 45 -14.49 -6.51 16.60
CA GLN A 45 -15.00 -5.42 17.41
C GLN A 45 -15.79 -4.44 16.55
N ARG A 46 -16.97 -4.04 17.03
CA ARG A 46 -17.81 -3.02 16.40
C ARG A 46 -18.49 -2.18 17.48
N ASN A 47 -18.35 -0.85 17.39
CA ASN A 47 -18.90 0.10 18.36
C ASN A 47 -18.58 -0.29 19.83
N SER A 48 -17.34 -0.70 20.10
CA SER A 48 -16.87 -1.19 21.41
C SER A 48 -17.50 -2.51 21.90
N THR A 49 -18.32 -3.17 21.10
CA THR A 49 -18.83 -4.53 21.39
C THR A 49 -17.95 -5.55 20.68
N ARG A 50 -17.51 -6.57 21.41
CA ARG A 50 -16.77 -7.70 20.84
C ARG A 50 -17.72 -8.83 20.48
N TYR A 51 -17.65 -9.29 19.25
CA TYR A 51 -18.36 -10.46 18.74
C TYR A 51 -17.38 -11.59 18.53
N SER A 52 -17.79 -12.83 18.81
CA SER A 52 -16.98 -14.02 18.54
C SER A 52 -17.87 -15.16 18.05
N ALA A 53 -17.33 -15.99 17.17
CA ALA A 53 -17.95 -17.21 16.67
C ALA A 53 -16.87 -18.21 16.22
N ALA A 54 -17.25 -19.45 15.92
CA ALA A 54 -16.32 -20.47 15.41
C ALA A 54 -16.01 -20.29 13.91
N LYS A 55 -16.92 -19.63 13.17
CA LYS A 55 -16.82 -19.41 11.72
C LYS A 55 -17.10 -17.96 11.37
N LEU A 56 -16.56 -17.52 10.22
CA LEU A 56 -16.81 -16.18 9.71
C LEU A 56 -18.29 -15.94 9.37
N SER A 57 -18.96 -16.92 8.77
CA SER A 57 -20.39 -16.83 8.44
C SER A 57 -21.23 -16.50 9.68
N ASP A 58 -20.98 -17.26 10.75
CA ASP A 58 -21.72 -17.16 12.00
C ASP A 58 -21.42 -15.82 12.68
N LEU A 59 -20.16 -15.34 12.58
CA LEU A 59 -19.78 -14.01 13.04
C LEU A 59 -20.49 -12.90 12.26
N ILE A 60 -20.58 -13.01 10.94
CA ILE A 60 -21.32 -12.05 10.10
C ILE A 60 -22.78 -12.03 10.51
N ASP A 61 -23.40 -13.19 10.73
CA ASP A 61 -24.80 -13.29 11.15
C ASP A 61 -25.02 -12.70 12.55
N HIS A 62 -24.10 -12.93 13.49
CA HIS A 62 -24.14 -12.29 14.82
C HIS A 62 -24.04 -10.77 14.73
N VAL A 63 -23.14 -10.23 13.90
CA VAL A 63 -22.99 -8.77 13.73
C VAL A 63 -24.21 -8.19 13.01
N ARG A 64 -24.76 -8.89 12.01
CA ARG A 64 -25.93 -8.45 11.24
C ARG A 64 -27.20 -8.41 12.08
N ASN A 65 -27.38 -9.42 12.95
CA ASN A 65 -28.53 -9.49 13.84
C ASN A 65 -28.35 -8.64 15.12
N SER A 66 -27.20 -7.99 15.29
CA SER A 66 -27.02 -7.03 16.38
C SER A 66 -27.77 -5.74 16.09
N ASN A 67 -28.43 -5.16 17.11
CA ASN A 67 -29.13 -3.88 17.02
C ASN A 67 -28.18 -2.66 16.89
N THR A 68 -26.98 -2.88 16.39
CA THR A 68 -25.91 -1.90 16.33
C THR A 68 -26.07 -1.04 15.07
N THR A 69 -26.28 0.26 15.26
CA THR A 69 -26.39 1.23 14.17
C THR A 69 -25.04 1.44 13.48
N GLY A 70 -25.08 1.75 12.18
CA GLY A 70 -23.91 2.05 11.36
C GLY A 70 -23.73 1.10 10.17
N ASN A 71 -22.66 1.33 9.40
CA ASN A 71 -22.29 0.48 8.27
C ASN A 71 -21.91 -0.93 8.76
N LEU A 72 -22.37 -1.97 8.07
CA LEU A 72 -22.01 -3.35 8.38
C LEU A 72 -20.58 -3.68 7.94
N GLU A 73 -19.95 -2.90 7.06
CA GLU A 73 -18.59 -3.16 6.57
C GLU A 73 -17.48 -2.61 7.48
N ASP A 74 -17.83 -1.76 8.44
CA ASP A 74 -16.85 -1.09 9.29
C ASP A 74 -16.49 -2.00 10.48
N TRP A 75 -15.67 -3.00 10.22
CA TRP A 75 -15.16 -3.94 11.21
C TRP A 75 -13.78 -3.52 11.69
N GLU A 76 -13.56 -3.59 12.99
CA GLU A 76 -12.28 -3.31 13.62
C GLU A 76 -11.75 -4.57 14.31
N ASN A 77 -10.43 -4.77 14.27
CA ASN A 77 -9.76 -5.84 15.01
C ASN A 77 -10.33 -7.24 14.73
N LEU A 78 -10.58 -7.56 13.45
CA LEU A 78 -10.99 -8.90 13.05
C LEU A 78 -9.84 -9.88 13.32
N ALA A 79 -10.01 -10.79 14.25
CA ALA A 79 -8.98 -11.73 14.66
C ALA A 79 -9.46 -13.17 14.48
N LEU A 80 -8.55 -14.04 14.02
CA LEU A 80 -8.67 -15.49 14.12
C LEU A 80 -7.62 -15.97 15.10
N GLU A 81 -8.05 -16.76 16.07
CA GLU A 81 -7.20 -17.48 17.00
C GLU A 81 -7.51 -18.96 16.92
N ALA A 82 -6.47 -19.77 16.70
CA ALA A 82 -6.57 -21.21 16.70
C ALA A 82 -5.41 -21.76 17.52
N ALA A 83 -5.70 -22.61 18.51
CA ALA A 83 -4.68 -23.25 19.32
C ALA A 83 -5.05 -24.69 19.61
N ASP A 84 -4.11 -25.62 19.50
CA ASP A 84 -4.35 -26.98 19.95
C ASP A 84 -4.51 -27.03 21.47
N SER A 85 -5.28 -28.00 21.96
CA SER A 85 -5.51 -28.28 23.38
C SER A 85 -4.21 -28.51 24.17
N THR A 86 -3.16 -29.01 23.51
CA THR A 86 -1.84 -29.22 24.08
C THR A 86 -0.95 -27.97 24.04
N GLY A 87 -1.33 -26.94 23.27
CA GLY A 87 -0.51 -25.76 23.00
C GLY A 87 0.63 -25.99 22.02
N ASP A 88 0.72 -27.17 21.39
CA ASP A 88 1.82 -27.52 20.48
C ASP A 88 1.78 -26.75 19.16
N ARG A 89 0.60 -26.23 18.79
CA ARG A 89 0.34 -25.47 17.58
C ARG A 89 -0.60 -24.33 17.89
N LYS A 90 -0.22 -23.12 17.50
CA LYS A 90 -1.05 -21.93 17.64
C LYS A 90 -0.87 -21.00 16.45
N VAL A 91 -1.98 -20.53 15.91
CA VAL A 91 -2.05 -19.55 14.83
C VAL A 91 -2.92 -18.39 15.30
N SER A 92 -2.38 -17.19 15.24
CA SER A 92 -3.13 -15.96 15.44
C SER A 92 -3.01 -15.11 14.19
N VAL A 93 -4.16 -14.68 13.67
CA VAL A 93 -4.25 -13.75 12.54
C VAL A 93 -5.05 -12.56 13.00
N ALA A 94 -4.41 -11.40 13.15
CA ALA A 94 -5.06 -10.15 13.50
C ALA A 94 -5.16 -9.26 12.26
N ILE A 95 -6.38 -8.93 11.86
CA ILE A 95 -6.70 -8.12 10.68
C ILE A 95 -7.27 -6.80 11.17
N ASP A 96 -6.58 -5.75 10.79
CA ASP A 96 -6.98 -4.37 10.98
C ASP A 96 -7.24 -3.74 9.60
N THR A 97 -7.84 -2.56 9.59
CA THR A 97 -8.13 -1.78 8.38
C THR A 97 -6.91 -1.55 7.49
N GLU A 98 -5.71 -1.46 8.09
CA GLU A 98 -4.46 -1.18 7.35
C GLU A 98 -3.48 -2.34 7.25
N ARG A 99 -3.58 -3.33 8.14
CA ARG A 99 -2.54 -4.36 8.34
C ARG A 99 -3.14 -5.72 8.68
N VAL A 100 -2.44 -6.75 8.26
CA VAL A 100 -2.69 -8.15 8.64
C VAL A 100 -1.44 -8.65 9.33
N GLU A 101 -1.57 -8.99 10.60
CA GLU A 101 -0.53 -9.59 11.41
C GLU A 101 -0.80 -11.08 11.56
N ILE A 102 0.23 -11.87 11.29
CA ILE A 102 0.20 -13.32 11.43
C ILE A 102 1.26 -13.71 12.44
N GLN A 103 0.87 -14.55 13.38
CA GLN A 103 1.75 -15.20 14.34
C GLN A 103 1.46 -16.69 14.28
N VAL A 104 2.47 -17.47 13.91
CA VAL A 104 2.42 -18.94 13.95
C VAL A 104 3.45 -19.38 14.98
N SER A 105 3.03 -20.22 15.91
CA SER A 105 3.91 -20.76 16.95
C SER A 105 3.64 -22.23 17.19
N GLY A 106 4.68 -22.99 17.54
CA GLY A 106 4.56 -24.41 17.82
C GLY A 106 5.89 -25.08 18.13
N GLN A 107 5.85 -26.36 18.49
CA GLN A 107 7.06 -27.15 18.78
C GLN A 107 7.74 -27.69 17.52
N ASP A 108 6.97 -27.89 16.44
CA ASP A 108 7.50 -28.36 15.15
C ASP A 108 7.84 -27.18 14.23
N ALA A 109 9.13 -26.87 14.13
CA ALA A 109 9.69 -25.85 13.26
C ALA A 109 9.20 -25.97 11.81
N THR A 110 9.11 -27.21 11.30
CA THR A 110 8.73 -27.49 9.91
C THR A 110 7.29 -27.08 9.67
N TRP A 111 6.40 -27.42 10.59
CA TRP A 111 5.01 -27.01 10.54
C TRP A 111 4.88 -25.48 10.68
N VAL A 112 5.58 -24.86 11.65
CA VAL A 112 5.51 -23.40 11.88
C VAL A 112 5.93 -22.62 10.64
N HIS A 113 7.10 -22.96 10.05
CA HIS A 113 7.59 -22.28 8.86
C HIS A 113 6.76 -22.59 7.61
N GLY A 114 6.32 -23.84 7.45
CA GLY A 114 5.45 -24.25 6.34
C GLY A 114 4.12 -23.51 6.35
N GLN A 115 3.48 -23.44 7.52
CA GLN A 115 2.20 -22.76 7.69
C GLN A 115 2.34 -21.24 7.50
N ALA A 116 3.36 -20.63 8.10
CA ALA A 116 3.65 -19.22 7.88
C ALA A 116 3.92 -18.88 6.40
N ALA A 117 4.59 -19.77 5.66
CA ALA A 117 4.86 -19.59 4.22
C ALA A 117 3.59 -19.71 3.37
N ARG A 118 2.69 -20.64 3.69
CA ARG A 118 1.41 -20.79 2.99
C ARG A 118 0.51 -19.57 3.19
N ILE A 119 0.39 -19.09 4.43
CA ILE A 119 -0.39 -17.88 4.72
C ILE A 119 0.27 -16.65 4.06
N GLU A 120 1.59 -16.56 4.05
CA GLU A 120 2.33 -15.52 3.33
C GLU A 120 2.02 -15.50 1.82
N LEU A 121 2.09 -16.66 1.16
CA LEU A 121 1.81 -16.76 -0.26
C LEU A 121 0.37 -16.34 -0.56
N PHE A 122 -0.57 -16.75 0.28
CA PHE A 122 -1.96 -16.33 0.18
C PHE A 122 -2.10 -14.80 0.31
N LEU A 123 -1.53 -14.19 1.34
CA LEU A 123 -1.64 -12.73 1.54
C LEU A 123 -0.96 -11.95 0.41
N LYS A 124 0.18 -12.43 -0.11
CA LYS A 124 0.83 -11.83 -1.28
C LYS A 124 -0.06 -11.91 -2.53
N ALA A 125 -0.75 -13.04 -2.75
CA ALA A 125 -1.71 -13.19 -3.84
C ALA A 125 -2.90 -12.22 -3.68
N SER A 126 -3.32 -11.93 -2.45
CA SER A 126 -4.35 -10.92 -2.12
C SER A 126 -3.81 -9.47 -2.11
N GLY A 127 -2.65 -9.22 -2.70
CA GLY A 127 -2.06 -7.88 -2.84
C GLY A 127 -1.32 -7.36 -1.59
N GLY A 128 -1.16 -8.20 -0.59
CA GLY A 128 -0.39 -7.92 0.61
C GLY A 128 1.09 -7.72 0.31
N LYS A 129 1.69 -6.70 0.93
CA LYS A 129 3.13 -6.44 0.88
C LYS A 129 3.70 -6.53 2.29
N PRO A 130 4.91 -7.11 2.46
CA PRO A 130 5.58 -7.08 3.75
C PRO A 130 5.74 -5.63 4.21
N ARG A 131 5.46 -5.36 5.49
CA ARG A 131 5.55 -4.01 6.05
C ARG A 131 6.93 -3.37 5.83
N ARG A 132 7.98 -4.17 6.03
CA ARG A 132 9.38 -3.77 5.84
C ARG A 132 9.64 -3.24 4.44
N ASP A 133 9.18 -3.95 3.40
CA ASP A 133 9.40 -3.57 2.00
C ASP A 133 8.78 -2.21 1.66
N ARG A 134 7.59 -1.92 2.21
CA ARG A 134 6.92 -0.63 1.97
C ARG A 134 7.59 0.50 2.73
N GLU A 135 8.03 0.27 3.96
CA GLU A 135 8.76 1.28 4.74
C GLU A 135 10.06 1.65 4.04
N GLU A 136 10.82 0.67 3.58
CA GLU A 136 12.05 0.88 2.80
C GLU A 136 11.75 1.60 1.48
N LYS A 137 10.75 1.16 0.72
CA LYS A 137 10.37 1.80 -0.55
C LYS A 137 9.87 3.23 -0.36
N THR A 138 9.04 3.46 0.67
CA THR A 138 8.51 4.79 0.97
C THR A 138 9.62 5.71 1.44
N ARG A 139 10.57 5.22 2.25
CA ARG A 139 11.76 5.98 2.66
C ARG A 139 12.61 6.37 1.45
N ARG A 140 12.87 5.44 0.52
CA ARG A 140 13.61 5.74 -0.72
C ARG A 140 12.88 6.79 -1.56
N ILE A 141 11.58 6.63 -1.80
CA ILE A 141 10.78 7.59 -2.58
C ILE A 141 10.76 8.97 -1.90
N LYS A 142 10.58 9.03 -0.58
CA LYS A 142 10.62 10.28 0.18
C LYS A 142 11.99 10.96 0.08
N LEU A 143 13.09 10.21 0.20
CA LEU A 143 14.44 10.73 0.01
C LEU A 143 14.65 11.26 -1.40
N THR A 144 14.22 10.51 -2.42
CA THR A 144 14.29 10.96 -3.82
C THR A 144 13.49 12.24 -4.03
N LEU A 145 12.24 12.31 -3.55
CA LEU A 145 11.42 13.52 -3.65
C LEU A 145 12.03 14.69 -2.88
N LEU A 146 12.61 14.45 -1.71
CA LEU A 146 13.30 15.48 -0.92
C LEU A 146 14.54 16.01 -1.65
N MET A 147 15.36 15.14 -2.24
CA MET A 147 16.52 15.55 -3.05
C MET A 147 16.07 16.43 -4.22
N TYR A 148 15.01 16.06 -4.93
CA TYR A 148 14.47 16.88 -6.01
C TYR A 148 13.90 18.21 -5.51
N ALA A 149 13.20 18.19 -4.38
CA ALA A 149 12.63 19.39 -3.76
C ALA A 149 13.71 20.38 -3.28
N LEU A 150 14.93 19.91 -2.98
CA LEU A 150 16.09 20.76 -2.64
C LEU A 150 16.90 21.16 -3.89
N ALA A 151 17.03 20.27 -4.87
CA ALA A 151 17.81 20.52 -6.08
C ALA A 151 17.19 21.63 -6.95
N ILE A 152 15.87 21.66 -7.10
CA ILE A 152 15.17 22.68 -7.90
C ILE A 152 15.38 24.10 -7.37
N PRO A 153 15.11 24.42 -6.08
CA PRO A 153 15.35 25.76 -5.56
C PRO A 153 16.83 26.10 -5.51
N TYR A 154 17.73 25.14 -5.27
CA TYR A 154 19.17 25.36 -5.35
C TYR A 154 19.59 25.79 -6.76
N MET A 155 19.13 25.05 -7.79
CA MET A 155 19.38 25.42 -9.18
C MET A 155 18.80 26.80 -9.52
N ALA A 156 17.57 27.09 -9.08
CA ALA A 156 16.96 28.40 -9.29
C ALA A 156 17.75 29.53 -8.59
N ALA A 157 18.22 29.31 -7.36
CA ALA A 157 19.02 30.29 -6.62
C ALA A 157 20.40 30.52 -7.25
N MET A 158 21.06 29.46 -7.72
CA MET A 158 22.31 29.56 -8.47
C MET A 158 22.12 30.41 -9.75
N LEU A 159 21.00 30.18 -10.44
CA LEU A 159 20.65 30.92 -11.65
C LEU A 159 20.33 32.39 -11.38
N ILE A 160 19.60 32.70 -10.31
CA ILE A 160 19.36 34.08 -9.88
C ILE A 160 20.67 34.74 -9.45
N SER A 161 21.57 34.02 -8.78
CA SER A 161 22.88 34.55 -8.40
C SER A 161 23.72 34.93 -9.61
N LEU A 162 23.68 34.13 -10.69
CA LEU A 162 24.35 34.47 -11.95
C LEU A 162 23.78 35.75 -12.57
N MET A 163 22.47 35.99 -12.46
CA MET A 163 21.84 37.26 -12.90
C MET A 163 22.33 38.49 -12.15
N ILE A 164 22.66 38.34 -10.88
CA ILE A 164 23.13 39.46 -10.04
C ILE A 164 24.60 39.78 -10.33
N VAL A 165 25.41 38.75 -10.59
CA VAL A 165 26.87 38.90 -10.76
C VAL A 165 27.25 39.45 -12.13
N ASP A 166 26.55 39.04 -13.20
CA ASP A 166 26.81 39.53 -14.55
C ASP A 166 25.50 39.81 -15.31
N PRO A 167 24.88 40.98 -15.07
CA PRO A 167 23.63 41.33 -15.75
C PRO A 167 23.82 41.59 -17.26
N GLN A 168 25.03 41.93 -17.71
CA GLN A 168 25.30 42.23 -19.13
C GLN A 168 25.28 40.97 -19.99
N ALA A 169 25.69 39.83 -19.43
CA ALA A 169 25.51 38.53 -20.07
C ALA A 169 24.05 38.26 -20.45
N PHE A 170 23.07 38.76 -19.67
CA PHE A 170 21.63 38.55 -19.90
C PHE A 170 20.99 39.54 -20.88
N GLU A 171 21.59 40.70 -21.10
CA GLU A 171 21.07 41.66 -22.10
C GLU A 171 21.42 41.23 -23.53
N SER A 172 22.51 40.48 -23.70
CA SER A 172 22.90 39.87 -24.97
C SER A 172 21.80 38.95 -25.53
N GLN A 173 21.72 38.86 -26.86
CA GLN A 173 20.75 37.98 -27.53
C GLN A 173 21.01 36.50 -27.16
N GLU A 174 22.28 36.08 -27.16
CA GLU A 174 22.71 34.74 -26.76
C GLU A 174 22.37 34.41 -25.30
N GLY A 175 22.48 35.38 -24.39
CA GLY A 175 22.10 35.24 -22.98
C GLY A 175 20.59 35.05 -22.78
N ARG A 176 19.76 35.79 -23.53
CA ARG A 176 18.29 35.63 -23.48
C ARG A 176 17.84 34.25 -23.97
N GLU A 177 18.47 33.72 -25.02
CA GLU A 177 18.17 32.38 -25.54
C GLU A 177 18.62 31.28 -24.56
N SER A 178 19.83 31.40 -24.02
CA SER A 178 20.34 30.50 -22.97
C SER A 178 19.40 30.46 -21.76
N TRP A 179 18.90 31.63 -21.33
CA TRP A 179 17.97 31.73 -20.21
C TRP A 179 16.61 31.06 -20.47
N ARG A 180 16.05 31.26 -21.68
CA ARG A 180 14.81 30.57 -22.09
C ARG A 180 14.99 29.06 -22.07
N GLY A 181 16.12 28.56 -22.53
CA GLY A 181 16.47 27.12 -22.47
C GLY A 181 16.52 26.60 -21.03
N ILE A 182 17.19 27.33 -20.12
CA ILE A 182 17.30 26.96 -18.71
C ILE A 182 15.92 26.96 -18.02
N LEU A 183 15.10 28.00 -18.24
CA LEU A 183 13.74 28.04 -17.70
C LEU A 183 12.86 26.91 -18.24
N ALA A 184 13.03 26.53 -19.51
CA ALA A 184 12.33 25.38 -20.09
C ALA A 184 12.75 24.05 -19.43
N ILE A 185 14.04 23.88 -19.12
CA ILE A 185 14.55 22.69 -18.41
C ILE A 185 14.00 22.63 -16.96
N LEU A 186 14.01 23.74 -16.24
CA LEU A 186 13.45 23.81 -14.89
C LEU A 186 11.95 23.55 -14.88
N GLY A 187 11.20 24.19 -15.79
CA GLY A 187 9.76 24.01 -15.92
C GLY A 187 9.38 22.57 -16.26
N SER A 188 10.08 21.93 -17.20
CA SER A 188 9.85 20.53 -17.56
C SER A 188 10.19 19.57 -16.41
N SER A 189 11.26 19.83 -15.66
CA SER A 189 11.65 19.05 -14.49
C SER A 189 10.60 19.13 -13.37
N ALA A 190 10.09 20.32 -13.08
CA ALA A 190 9.02 20.54 -12.11
C ALA A 190 7.72 19.84 -12.54
N MET A 191 7.36 19.94 -13.82
CA MET A 191 6.19 19.25 -14.37
C MET A 191 6.31 17.72 -14.23
N MET A 192 7.47 17.14 -14.55
CA MET A 192 7.71 15.70 -14.41
C MET A 192 7.56 15.22 -12.97
N LEU A 193 8.05 15.99 -11.99
CA LEU A 193 7.86 15.66 -10.59
C LEU A 193 6.40 15.73 -10.16
N PHE A 194 5.67 16.75 -10.63
CA PHE A 194 4.24 16.87 -10.37
C PHE A 194 3.47 15.67 -10.94
N VAL A 195 3.77 15.27 -12.17
CA VAL A 195 3.18 14.10 -12.82
C VAL A 195 3.50 12.83 -12.04
N TYR A 196 4.76 12.63 -11.67
CA TYR A 196 5.18 11.48 -10.87
C TYR A 196 4.44 11.43 -9.52
N TRP A 197 4.31 12.57 -8.85
CA TRP A 197 3.60 12.69 -7.57
C TRP A 197 2.11 12.38 -7.71
N CYS A 198 1.45 12.93 -8.74
CA CYS A 198 0.05 12.65 -9.05
C CYS A 198 -0.18 11.16 -9.37
N GLY A 199 0.65 10.58 -10.25
CA GLY A 199 0.59 9.15 -10.58
C GLY A 199 0.81 8.26 -9.35
N PHE A 200 1.79 8.59 -8.50
CA PHE A 200 2.05 7.87 -7.26
C PHE A 200 0.87 7.94 -6.29
N LYS A 201 0.22 9.11 -6.16
CA LYS A 201 -0.98 9.30 -5.32
C LYS A 201 -2.16 8.47 -5.83
N LEU A 202 -2.44 8.50 -7.13
CA LEU A 202 -3.51 7.70 -7.76
C LEU A 202 -3.26 6.20 -7.57
N PHE A 203 -2.03 5.75 -7.82
CA PHE A 203 -1.66 4.35 -7.67
C PHE A 203 -1.74 3.88 -6.22
N ASN A 204 -1.31 4.70 -5.26
CA ASN A 204 -1.43 4.37 -3.84
C ASN A 204 -2.88 4.36 -3.37
N ARG A 205 -3.74 5.25 -3.89
CA ARG A 205 -5.16 5.31 -3.51
C ARG A 205 -5.88 4.02 -3.87
N ALA A 206 -5.68 3.49 -5.07
CA ALA A 206 -6.36 2.27 -5.49
C ALA A 206 -5.68 0.97 -5.02
N ASN A 207 -4.47 1.04 -4.45
CA ASN A 207 -3.81 -0.07 -3.76
C ASN A 207 -3.86 0.05 -2.22
N ARG A 208 -4.85 0.79 -1.68
CA ARG A 208 -5.08 0.81 -0.23
C ARG A 208 -5.52 -0.57 0.26
N ALA A 209 -5.22 -0.82 1.53
CA ALA A 209 -5.81 -1.95 2.25
C ALA A 209 -7.34 -1.80 2.22
N LEU A 210 -8.02 -2.92 2.07
CA LEU A 210 -9.48 -2.95 2.03
C LEU A 210 -9.94 -4.22 2.72
N LEU A 211 -10.72 -4.04 3.79
CA LEU A 211 -11.39 -5.11 4.49
C LEU A 211 -12.89 -4.98 4.19
N LYS A 212 -13.48 -6.03 3.61
CA LYS A 212 -14.92 -6.08 3.33
C LYS A 212 -15.45 -7.46 3.73
N PRO A 213 -15.87 -7.63 4.99
CA PRO A 213 -16.22 -8.94 5.52
C PRO A 213 -17.45 -9.57 4.88
N THR A 214 -18.38 -8.76 4.35
CA THR A 214 -19.63 -9.29 3.78
C THR A 214 -19.68 -9.27 2.26
N ASP A 215 -18.87 -8.42 1.62
CA ASP A 215 -18.80 -8.27 0.16
C ASP A 215 -17.61 -9.02 -0.46
N GLU A 216 -17.73 -9.39 -1.73
CA GLU A 216 -16.58 -9.79 -2.54
C GLU A 216 -15.79 -8.56 -3.01
N ILE A 217 -14.46 -8.67 -3.02
CA ILE A 217 -13.59 -7.64 -3.60
C ILE A 217 -13.26 -8.04 -5.04
N PRO A 218 -13.44 -7.14 -6.03
CA PRO A 218 -13.05 -7.44 -7.40
C PRO A 218 -11.54 -7.71 -7.49
N HIS A 219 -11.21 -8.92 -7.94
CA HIS A 219 -9.85 -9.30 -8.28
C HIS A 219 -9.41 -8.66 -9.60
N GLY A 220 -8.09 -8.52 -9.78
CA GLY A 220 -7.49 -8.10 -11.04
C GLY A 220 -6.54 -6.93 -10.91
N SER A 221 -6.21 -6.34 -12.07
CA SER A 221 -5.24 -5.27 -12.16
C SER A 221 -5.71 -4.00 -11.43
N TRP A 222 -4.80 -3.07 -11.15
CA TRP A 222 -5.18 -1.74 -10.65
C TRP A 222 -6.21 -1.07 -11.57
N TRP A 223 -6.09 -1.27 -12.89
CA TRP A 223 -6.99 -0.69 -13.86
C TRP A 223 -8.44 -1.18 -13.70
N SER A 224 -8.66 -2.50 -13.54
CA SER A 224 -10.03 -3.01 -13.37
C SER A 224 -10.69 -2.49 -12.10
N ARG A 225 -9.90 -2.26 -11.05
CA ARG A 225 -10.35 -1.83 -9.71
C ARG A 225 -10.46 -0.31 -9.55
N SER A 226 -9.85 0.45 -10.46
CA SER A 226 -9.86 1.92 -10.40
C SER A 226 -11.23 2.48 -10.76
N THR A 227 -11.62 3.57 -10.09
CA THR A 227 -12.88 4.25 -10.39
C THR A 227 -12.82 4.88 -11.79
N SER A 228 -13.98 5.12 -12.42
CA SER A 228 -14.02 5.84 -13.70
C SER A 228 -13.33 7.20 -13.61
N THR A 229 -13.44 7.87 -12.45
CA THR A 229 -12.73 9.12 -12.16
C THR A 229 -11.21 8.95 -12.16
N ASP A 230 -10.68 7.90 -11.52
CA ASP A 230 -9.24 7.62 -11.51
C ASP A 230 -8.71 7.32 -12.93
N LYS A 231 -9.50 6.61 -13.74
CA LYS A 231 -9.15 6.31 -15.14
C LYS A 231 -9.11 7.58 -16.00
N ILE A 232 -10.12 8.45 -15.86
CA ILE A 232 -10.17 9.73 -16.56
C ILE A 232 -9.00 10.62 -16.11
N ALA A 233 -8.71 10.68 -14.81
CA ALA A 233 -7.58 11.45 -14.27
C ALA A 233 -6.22 10.94 -14.77
N LEU A 234 -6.03 9.62 -14.89
CA LEU A 234 -4.82 9.08 -15.48
C LEU A 234 -4.75 9.37 -16.99
N GLY A 235 -5.87 9.28 -17.70
CA GLY A 235 -5.96 9.64 -19.12
C GLY A 235 -5.60 11.12 -19.35
N SER A 236 -6.14 12.04 -18.56
CA SER A 236 -5.81 13.46 -18.66
C SER A 236 -4.36 13.75 -18.27
N LEU A 237 -3.81 13.03 -17.30
CA LEU A 237 -2.39 13.11 -16.93
C LEU A 237 -1.49 12.72 -18.10
N ILE A 238 -1.81 11.62 -18.81
CA ILE A 238 -1.05 11.17 -19.99
C ILE A 238 -1.11 12.23 -21.10
N VAL A 239 -2.29 12.77 -21.39
CA VAL A 239 -2.46 13.83 -22.40
C VAL A 239 -1.64 15.07 -22.02
N ALA A 240 -1.69 15.50 -20.76
CA ALA A 240 -0.93 16.65 -20.29
C ALA A 240 0.59 16.45 -20.43
N VAL A 241 1.09 15.25 -20.14
CA VAL A 241 2.52 14.91 -20.33
C VAL A 241 2.91 14.97 -21.79
N LEU A 242 2.10 14.42 -22.69
CA LEU A 242 2.35 14.45 -24.13
C LEU A 242 2.31 15.88 -24.67
N SER A 243 1.32 16.68 -24.29
CA SER A 243 1.22 18.09 -24.67
C SER A 243 2.42 18.90 -24.18
N ALA A 244 2.86 18.68 -22.93
CA ALA A 244 4.06 19.31 -22.40
C ALA A 244 5.31 18.88 -23.18
N GLY A 245 5.43 17.60 -23.53
CA GLY A 245 6.52 17.08 -24.36
C GLY A 245 6.58 17.75 -25.74
N VAL A 246 5.43 17.89 -26.41
CA VAL A 246 5.34 18.62 -27.69
C VAL A 246 5.79 20.06 -27.53
N ALA A 247 5.31 20.77 -26.49
CA ALA A 247 5.68 22.15 -26.22
C ALA A 247 7.20 22.32 -26.04
N VAL A 248 7.84 21.41 -25.28
CA VAL A 248 9.30 21.39 -25.08
C VAL A 248 10.03 21.17 -26.40
N VAL A 249 9.58 20.24 -27.24
CA VAL A 249 10.19 19.97 -28.55
C VAL A 249 10.04 21.16 -29.50
N THR A 250 8.87 21.81 -29.53
CA THR A 250 8.68 23.02 -30.35
C THR A 250 9.55 24.17 -29.90
N LEU A 251 9.65 24.42 -28.58
CA LEU A 251 10.55 25.42 -28.03
C LEU A 251 12.02 25.10 -28.34
N GLY A 252 12.42 23.83 -28.24
CA GLY A 252 13.77 23.39 -28.60
C GLY A 252 14.10 23.59 -30.08
N LYS A 253 13.13 23.38 -30.99
CA LYS A 253 13.28 23.66 -32.43
C LYS A 253 13.41 25.15 -32.74
N GLU A 254 12.71 26.01 -31.99
CA GLU A 254 12.83 27.46 -32.13
C GLU A 254 14.19 27.97 -31.64
N LEU A 255 14.73 27.39 -30.56
CA LEU A 255 16.05 27.73 -30.02
C LEU A 255 17.23 27.20 -30.86
N ALA A 256 16.99 26.26 -31.78
CA ALA A 256 18.03 25.67 -32.64
C ALA A 256 18.17 26.37 -34.01
N LYS A 257 17.37 27.41 -34.28
CA LYS A 257 17.40 28.19 -35.52
C LYS A 257 18.05 29.54 -35.26
#